data_AF-A0A811QJQ0-F1
#
_entry.id   AF-A0A811QJQ0-F1
#
_cell.length_a   1.000
_cell.length_b   1.000
_cell.length_c   1.000
_cell.angle_alpha   90.00
_cell.angle_beta   90.00
_cell.angle_gamma   90.00
#
_symmetry.space_group_name_H-M   'P 1'
#
loop_
_entity.id
_entity.type
_entity.pdbx_description
1 polymer ?
#
loop_
_entity_poly.entity_id
_entity_poly.type
_entity_poly.pdbx_seq_one_letter_code
_entity_poly.pdbx_strand_id
1 'polypeptide(L)'
;MQWLSLRLAMLSNLVFAVCLTLLVSLPEGLLNPSIAGLAVTYALNLNYQLMSMIWNISRIENKMISVERILQYSRIPSEAPLIVDYYRPPNSWSQDGTINIRCLEVRYAEHLPSILRNISCIIPGRKKVGIVGRTGSGKSTFIQALFRIVEPREGTIKIDDIDICKIGLHDLRGRLSIIPQDPTMFEGTVRGNLDPLNEYSDQRVWEVLDQCQLGDIVRQSPKKLYSTGNLPFLVQWLNVK
;
A
#
# COMPACT_ATOMS: atom_id res chain seq x y z
N MET A 1 -18.54 28.00 6.42
CA MET A 1 -17.68 29.17 6.13
C MET A 1 -18.35 30.28 5.34
N GLN A 2 -19.29 30.00 4.43
CA GLN A 2 -20.04 31.03 3.67
C GLN A 2 -20.78 32.06 4.55
N TRP A 3 -21.25 31.62 5.73
CA TRP A 3 -21.89 32.49 6.72
C TRP A 3 -20.92 33.47 7.40
N LEU A 4 -19.67 33.03 7.64
CA LEU A 4 -18.62 33.86 8.22
C LEU A 4 -18.17 34.94 7.22
N SER A 5 -18.00 34.57 5.94
CA SER A 5 -17.70 35.54 4.88
C SER A 5 -18.80 36.59 4.72
N LEU A 6 -20.07 36.19 4.80
CA LEU A 6 -21.20 37.13 4.73
C LEU A 6 -21.16 38.16 5.89
N ARG A 7 -20.92 37.69 7.13
CA ARG A 7 -20.80 38.57 8.30
C ARG A 7 -19.64 39.54 8.20
N LEU A 8 -18.47 39.07 7.73
CA LEU A 8 -17.28 39.90 7.57
C LEU A 8 -17.44 40.93 6.45
N ALA A 9 -18.11 40.58 5.35
CA ALA A 9 -18.45 41.52 4.29
C ALA A 9 -19.42 42.62 4.77
N MET A 10 -20.46 42.25 5.53
CA MET A 10 -21.40 43.21 6.11
C MET A 10 -20.71 44.18 7.07
N LEU A 11 -19.84 43.67 7.95
CA LEU A 11 -19.09 44.50 8.89
C LEU A 11 -18.09 45.42 8.18
N SER A 12 -17.37 44.92 7.17
CA SER A 12 -16.44 45.72 6.38
C SER A 12 -17.15 46.83 5.60
N ASN A 13 -18.33 46.56 5.04
CA ASN A 13 -19.12 47.57 4.33
C ASN A 13 -19.67 48.64 5.30
N LEU A 14 -20.06 48.25 6.51
CA LEU A 14 -20.50 49.19 7.55
C LEU A 14 -19.37 50.11 7.98
N VAL A 15 -18.18 49.56 8.26
CA VAL A 15 -17.00 50.35 8.62
C VAL A 15 -16.61 51.30 7.49
N PHE A 16 -16.63 50.82 6.23
CA PHE A 16 -16.35 51.65 5.06
C PHE A 16 -17.35 52.81 4.92
N ALA A 17 -18.64 52.55 5.10
CA ALA A 17 -19.66 53.59 5.08
C ALA A 17 -19.45 54.64 6.18
N VAL A 18 -19.13 54.22 7.41
CA VAL A 18 -18.82 55.14 8.52
C VAL A 18 -17.58 55.98 8.20
N CYS A 19 -16.50 55.38 7.70
CA CYS A 19 -15.29 56.11 7.31
C CYS A 19 -15.55 57.12 6.19
N LEU A 20 -16.36 56.78 5.18
CA LEU A 20 -16.75 57.71 4.13
C LEU A 20 -17.58 58.88 4.67
N THR A 21 -18.57 58.60 5.52
CA THR A 21 -19.40 59.66 6.12
C THR A 21 -18.56 60.61 6.98
N LEU A 22 -17.60 60.09 7.76
CA LEU A 22 -16.67 60.90 8.54
C LEU A 22 -15.79 61.77 7.63
N LEU A 23 -15.24 61.19 6.56
CA LEU A 23 -14.38 61.89 5.60
C LEU A 23 -15.08 63.09 4.94
N VAL A 24 -16.37 62.93 4.61
CA VAL A 24 -17.22 63.99 4.02
C VAL A 24 -17.64 65.03 5.06
N SER A 25 -17.71 64.66 6.34
CA SER A 25 -18.15 65.53 7.44
C SER A 25 -17.04 66.43 8.00
N LEU A 26 -15.79 66.25 7.55
CA LEU A 26 -14.64 67.02 8.05
C LEU A 26 -14.61 68.44 7.45
N PRO A 27 -14.27 69.47 8.25
CA PRO A 27 -14.21 70.85 7.77
C PRO A 27 -13.13 71.05 6.70
N GLU A 28 -13.40 71.99 5.78
CA GLU A 28 -12.51 72.30 4.67
C GLU A 28 -11.12 72.74 5.17
N GLY A 29 -10.05 72.16 4.61
CA GLY A 29 -8.65 72.50 4.92
C GLY A 29 -7.91 71.54 5.87
N LEU A 30 -8.59 70.56 6.48
CA LEU A 30 -7.96 69.64 7.44
C LEU A 30 -7.21 68.46 6.79
N LEU A 31 -7.63 68.04 5.60
CA LEU A 31 -7.06 66.92 4.85
C LEU A 31 -6.85 67.28 3.38
N ASN A 32 -5.72 66.85 2.82
CA ASN A 32 -5.47 66.98 1.39
C ASN A 32 -6.40 66.01 0.61
N PRO A 33 -7.21 66.50 -0.35
CA PRO A 33 -8.12 65.66 -1.15
C PRO A 33 -7.45 64.44 -1.80
N SER A 34 -6.15 64.53 -2.13
CA SER A 34 -5.39 63.41 -2.69
C SER A 34 -5.23 62.24 -1.69
N ILE A 35 -4.99 62.54 -0.41
CA ILE A 35 -4.83 61.52 0.65
C ILE A 35 -6.18 60.87 0.97
N ALA A 36 -7.25 61.67 0.98
CA ALA A 36 -8.62 61.21 1.15
C ALA A 36 -9.03 60.21 0.07
N GLY A 37 -8.73 60.52 -1.20
CA GLY A 37 -8.95 59.60 -2.33
C GLY A 37 -8.19 58.27 -2.18
N LEU A 38 -6.90 58.33 -1.81
CA LEU A 38 -6.09 57.14 -1.57
C LEU A 38 -6.64 56.27 -0.44
N ALA A 39 -7.09 56.86 0.67
CA ALA A 39 -7.66 56.14 1.80
C ALA A 39 -8.91 55.35 1.39
N VAL A 40 -9.78 55.94 0.57
CA VAL A 40 -10.98 55.28 0.03
C VAL A 40 -10.60 54.13 -0.91
N THR A 41 -9.64 54.35 -1.82
CA THR A 41 -9.17 53.31 -2.73
C THR A 41 -8.58 52.11 -1.97
N TYR A 42 -7.78 52.34 -0.92
CA TYR A 42 -7.25 51.26 -0.10
C TYR A 42 -8.34 50.54 0.71
N ALA A 43 -9.31 51.27 1.27
CA ALA A 43 -10.39 50.67 2.04
C ALA A 43 -11.29 49.76 1.19
N LEU A 44 -11.55 50.12 -0.08
CA LEU A 44 -12.25 49.26 -1.04
C LEU A 44 -11.47 47.97 -1.34
N ASN A 45 -10.16 48.08 -1.56
CA ASN A 45 -9.31 46.92 -1.84
C ASN A 45 -9.18 46.00 -0.62
N LEU A 46 -9.16 46.55 0.60
CA LEU A 46 -8.98 45.80 1.84
C LEU A 46 -10.11 44.76 2.06
N ASN A 47 -11.36 45.10 1.76
CA ASN A 47 -12.50 44.18 1.90
C ASN A 47 -12.33 42.92 1.02
N TYR A 48 -11.92 43.12 -0.24
CA TYR A 48 -11.65 42.02 -1.17
C TYR A 48 -10.50 41.12 -0.67
N GLN A 49 -9.42 41.72 -0.16
CA GLN A 49 -8.27 40.98 0.37
C GLN A 49 -8.64 40.16 1.62
N LEU A 50 -9.43 40.72 2.54
CA LEU A 50 -9.90 39.98 3.72
C LEU A 50 -10.76 38.78 3.33
N MET A 51 -11.69 38.97 2.40
CA MET A 51 -12.51 37.88 1.88
C MET A 51 -11.63 36.77 1.30
N SER A 52 -10.68 37.12 0.43
CA SER A 52 -9.74 36.18 -0.18
C SER A 52 -8.91 35.42 0.87
N MET A 53 -8.43 36.10 1.92
CA MET A 53 -7.67 35.50 3.01
C MET A 53 -8.47 34.44 3.76
N ILE A 54 -9.73 34.70 4.10
CA ILE A 54 -10.61 33.74 4.79
C ILE A 54 -10.83 32.49 3.93
N TRP A 55 -11.09 32.68 2.63
CA TRP A 55 -11.21 31.57 1.69
C TRP A 55 -9.91 30.77 1.60
N ASN A 56 -8.76 31.43 1.55
CA ASN A 56 -7.47 30.75 1.49
C ASN A 56 -7.17 29.95 2.78
N ILE A 57 -7.44 30.51 3.97
CA ILE A 57 -7.29 29.79 5.24
C ILE A 57 -8.17 28.55 5.25
N SER A 58 -9.46 28.70 4.93
CA SER A 58 -10.37 27.55 4.90
C SER A 58 -9.96 26.50 3.87
N ARG A 59 -9.43 26.91 2.71
CA ARG A 59 -8.87 25.98 1.71
C ARG A 59 -7.63 25.26 2.25
N ILE A 60 -6.77 25.93 3.00
CA ILE A 60 -5.59 25.34 3.62
C ILE A 60 -6.02 24.31 4.67
N GLU A 61 -6.93 24.67 5.58
CA GLU A 61 -7.45 23.75 6.60
C GLU A 61 -8.03 22.47 5.98
N ASN A 62 -8.88 22.62 4.95
CA ASN A 62 -9.45 21.47 4.25
C ASN A 62 -8.37 20.60 3.56
N LYS A 63 -7.33 21.22 3.00
CA LYS A 63 -6.20 20.50 2.38
C LYS A 63 -5.29 19.84 3.41
N MET A 64 -5.16 20.40 4.62
CA MET A 64 -4.35 19.83 5.69
C MET A 64 -4.87 18.47 6.17
N ILE A 65 -6.17 18.19 6.05
CA ILE A 65 -6.73 16.87 6.33
C ILE A 65 -6.08 15.79 5.43
N SER A 66 -5.78 16.11 4.16
CA SER A 66 -5.07 15.18 3.28
C SER A 66 -3.63 14.93 3.73
N VAL A 67 -2.94 15.96 4.23
CA VAL A 67 -1.58 15.83 4.79
C VAL A 67 -1.61 14.96 6.04
N GLU A 68 -2.59 15.16 6.92
CA GLU A 68 -2.78 14.34 8.11
C GLU A 68 -2.94 12.86 7.74
N ARG A 69 -3.78 12.53 6.75
CA ARG A 69 -3.96 11.14 6.29
C ARG A 69 -2.67 10.52 5.76
N ILE A 70 -1.88 11.27 4.98
CA ILE A 70 -0.57 10.79 4.49
C ILE A 70 0.36 10.49 5.68
N LEU A 71 0.37 11.36 6.69
CA LEU A 71 1.17 11.15 7.91
C LEU A 71 0.67 10.00 8.78
N GLN A 72 -0.63 9.70 8.76
CA GLN A 72 -1.16 8.52 9.43
C GLN A 72 -0.64 7.24 8.76
N TYR A 73 -0.65 7.19 7.42
CA TYR A 73 -0.13 6.03 6.68
C TYR A 73 1.39 5.88 6.76
N SER A 74 2.15 6.96 6.96
CA SER A 74 3.60 6.87 7.12
C SER A 74 4.05 6.33 8.48
N ARG A 75 3.13 6.26 9.46
CA ARG A 75 3.40 5.84 10.84
C ARG A 75 2.88 4.45 11.18
N ILE A 76 2.26 3.74 10.24
CA ILE A 76 1.79 2.37 10.48
C ILE A 76 3.00 1.45 10.72
N PRO A 77 2.87 0.42 11.57
CA PRO A 77 3.92 -0.55 11.77
C PRO A 77 4.24 -1.24 10.44
N SER A 78 5.49 -1.14 10.02
CA SER A 78 5.97 -1.84 8.83
C SER A 78 6.05 -3.35 9.09
N GLU A 79 5.96 -4.13 8.02
CA GLU A 79 6.35 -5.53 8.05
C GLU A 79 7.83 -5.67 8.45
N ALA A 80 8.24 -6.87 8.87
CA ALA A 80 9.63 -7.20 9.15
C ALA A 80 10.55 -6.80 7.97
N PRO A 81 11.82 -6.44 8.25
CA PRO A 81 12.71 -5.93 7.22
C PRO A 81 12.90 -6.95 6.09
N LEU A 82 12.94 -6.44 4.85
CA LEU A 82 13.17 -7.25 3.66
C LEU A 82 14.54 -7.94 3.70
N ILE A 83 15.54 -7.26 4.26
CA ILE A 83 16.93 -7.69 4.33
C ILE A 83 17.44 -7.48 5.75
N VAL A 84 18.14 -8.48 6.30
CA VAL A 84 18.79 -8.42 7.61
C VAL A 84 20.28 -8.70 7.42
N ASP A 85 21.10 -7.65 7.33
CA ASP A 85 22.51 -7.79 6.91
C ASP A 85 23.36 -8.64 7.86
N TYR A 86 23.09 -8.58 9.17
CA TYR A 86 23.84 -9.32 10.18
C TYR A 86 23.41 -10.79 10.32
N TYR A 87 22.35 -11.23 9.62
CA TYR A 87 21.83 -12.59 9.70
C TYR A 87 21.33 -13.07 8.33
N ARG A 88 22.18 -12.97 7.31
CA ARG A 88 21.88 -13.53 5.99
C ARG A 88 22.21 -15.02 5.93
N PRO A 89 21.32 -15.84 5.36
CA PRO A 89 21.63 -17.24 5.12
C PRO A 89 22.75 -17.38 4.06
N PRO A 90 23.54 -18.46 4.09
CA PRO A 90 24.52 -18.72 3.05
C PRO A 90 23.85 -18.92 1.68
N ASN A 91 24.57 -18.68 0.59
CA ASN A 91 24.03 -18.85 -0.78
C ASN A 91 23.53 -20.28 -1.08
N SER A 92 24.05 -21.28 -0.34
CA SER A 92 23.66 -22.69 -0.39
C SER A 92 22.48 -23.06 0.50
N TRP A 93 21.90 -22.11 1.23
CA TRP A 93 20.76 -22.38 2.09
C TRP A 93 19.54 -22.85 1.29
N SER A 94 18.72 -23.71 1.92
CA SER A 94 17.56 -24.41 1.36
C SER A 94 17.87 -25.53 0.35
N GLN A 95 19.01 -26.24 0.50
CA GLN A 95 19.39 -27.36 -0.36
C GLN A 95 18.77 -28.71 0.03
N ASP A 96 18.52 -28.92 1.32
CA ASP A 96 17.85 -30.13 1.80
C ASP A 96 16.34 -29.88 1.91
N GLY A 97 15.96 -28.69 2.38
CA GLY A 97 14.57 -28.26 2.51
C GLY A 97 13.86 -28.90 3.70
N THR A 98 14.60 -29.28 4.74
CA THR A 98 14.04 -29.85 5.96
C THR A 98 13.44 -28.72 6.81
N ILE A 99 12.14 -28.82 7.15
CA ILE A 99 11.42 -27.82 7.96
C ILE A 99 11.17 -28.39 9.35
N ASN A 100 11.67 -27.72 10.38
CA ASN A 100 11.49 -28.08 11.79
C ASN A 100 10.65 -27.03 12.50
N ILE A 101 9.48 -27.43 12.99
CA ILE A 101 8.53 -26.56 13.66
C ILE A 101 8.39 -27.02 15.10
N ARG A 102 8.56 -26.09 16.04
CA ARG A 102 8.48 -26.38 17.48
C ARG A 102 7.56 -25.39 18.16
N CYS A 103 6.56 -25.91 18.88
CA CYS A 103 5.62 -25.17 19.71
C CYS A 103 5.02 -23.94 19.02
N LEU A 104 4.71 -24.04 17.73
CA LEU A 104 4.26 -22.92 16.92
C LEU A 104 2.86 -22.46 17.36
N GLU A 105 2.75 -21.17 17.65
CA GLU A 105 1.49 -20.47 17.91
C GLU A 105 1.32 -19.28 16.95
N VAL A 106 0.16 -19.20 16.29
CA VAL A 106 -0.13 -18.14 15.30
C VAL A 106 -1.52 -17.56 15.56
N ARG A 107 -1.61 -16.22 15.54
CA ARG A 107 -2.84 -15.42 15.67
C ARG A 107 -2.79 -14.25 14.68
N TYR A 108 -3.94 -13.85 14.13
CA TYR A 108 -4.00 -12.72 13.18
C TYR A 108 -3.87 -11.35 13.85
N ALA A 109 -4.32 -11.22 15.09
CA ALA A 109 -4.20 -9.99 15.86
C ALA A 109 -4.03 -10.31 17.34
N GLU A 110 -3.46 -9.38 18.11
CA GLU A 110 -3.15 -9.62 19.51
C GLU A 110 -4.38 -9.92 20.38
N HIS A 111 -5.50 -9.30 20.05
CA HIS A 111 -6.78 -9.46 20.75
C HIS A 111 -7.59 -10.67 20.27
N LEU A 112 -7.15 -11.36 19.21
CA LEU A 112 -7.84 -12.51 18.65
C LEU A 112 -7.28 -13.82 19.21
N PRO A 113 -8.11 -14.88 19.31
CA PRO A 113 -7.65 -16.18 19.74
C PRO A 113 -6.65 -16.78 18.74
N SER A 114 -5.69 -17.55 19.25
CA SER A 114 -4.73 -18.27 18.44
C SER A 114 -5.41 -19.36 17.63
N ILE A 115 -5.08 -19.42 16.33
CA ILE A 115 -5.64 -20.36 15.35
C ILE A 115 -4.82 -21.64 15.34
N LEU A 116 -3.50 -21.49 15.25
CA LEU A 116 -2.56 -22.59 15.43
C LEU A 116 -2.04 -22.53 16.86
N ARG A 117 -2.09 -23.66 17.57
CA ARG A 117 -1.70 -23.76 18.97
C ARG A 117 -0.77 -24.94 19.16
N ASN A 118 0.42 -24.68 19.70
CA ASN A 118 1.42 -25.68 20.05
C ASN A 118 1.71 -26.71 18.93
N ILE A 119 1.83 -26.25 17.68
CA ILE A 119 2.12 -27.15 16.56
C ILE A 119 3.61 -27.50 16.58
N SER A 120 3.92 -28.78 16.67
CA SER A 120 5.29 -29.29 16.57
C SER A 120 5.36 -30.44 15.57
N CYS A 121 6.16 -30.27 14.52
CA CYS A 121 6.36 -31.30 13.51
C CYS A 121 7.67 -31.09 12.74
N ILE A 122 8.12 -32.16 12.08
CA ILE A 122 9.28 -32.12 11.20
C ILE A 122 8.80 -32.55 9.81
N ILE A 123 9.01 -31.69 8.82
CA ILE A 123 8.79 -32.00 7.40
C ILE A 123 10.16 -32.34 6.83
N PRO A 124 10.41 -33.63 6.52
CA PRO A 124 11.69 -34.05 5.98
C PRO A 124 11.95 -33.41 4.61
N GLY A 125 13.20 -33.01 4.39
CA GLY A 125 13.67 -32.48 3.12
C GLY A 125 13.40 -33.44 1.95
N ARG A 126 13.15 -32.86 0.77
CA ARG A 126 12.92 -33.60 -0.49
C ARG A 126 11.76 -34.60 -0.43
N LYS A 127 10.81 -34.43 0.48
CA LYS A 127 9.59 -35.25 0.56
C LYS A 127 8.37 -34.44 0.17
N LYS A 128 7.40 -35.13 -0.43
CA LYS A 128 6.06 -34.59 -0.70
C LYS A 128 5.20 -34.86 0.53
N VAL A 129 4.67 -33.80 1.15
CA VAL A 129 3.81 -33.90 2.33
C VAL A 129 2.47 -33.25 2.03
N GLY A 130 1.39 -33.96 2.35
CA GLY A 130 0.03 -33.45 2.24
C GLY A 130 -0.48 -32.97 3.60
N ILE A 131 -1.08 -31.78 3.64
CA ILE A 131 -1.76 -31.25 4.84
C ILE A 131 -3.27 -31.34 4.60
N VAL A 132 -3.94 -32.18 5.40
CA VAL A 132 -5.39 -32.42 5.29
C VAL A 132 -6.12 -31.95 6.54
N GLY A 133 -7.38 -31.55 6.38
CA GLY A 133 -8.23 -31.10 7.49
C GLY A 133 -9.46 -30.38 6.99
N ARG A 134 -10.48 -30.24 7.86
CA ARG A 134 -11.73 -29.53 7.55
C ARG A 134 -11.47 -28.07 7.15
N THR A 135 -12.41 -27.46 6.43
CA THR A 135 -12.38 -26.01 6.16
C THR A 135 -12.30 -25.24 7.47
N GLY A 136 -11.46 -24.20 7.53
CA GLY A 136 -11.23 -23.42 8.75
C GLY A 136 -10.25 -24.03 9.76
N SER A 137 -9.64 -25.19 9.48
CA SER A 137 -8.69 -25.84 10.41
C SER A 137 -7.30 -25.17 10.51
N GLY A 138 -7.09 -24.00 9.91
CA GLY A 138 -5.81 -23.28 9.95
C GLY A 138 -4.74 -23.72 8.93
N LYS A 139 -5.09 -24.52 7.91
CA LYS A 139 -4.14 -24.95 6.86
C LYS A 139 -3.50 -23.77 6.12
N SER A 140 -4.33 -22.83 5.64
CA SER A 140 -3.84 -21.63 4.96
C SER A 140 -3.02 -20.75 5.90
N THR A 141 -3.42 -20.64 7.17
CA THR A 141 -2.66 -19.93 8.22
C THR A 141 -1.29 -20.55 8.46
N PHE A 142 -1.18 -21.88 8.41
CA PHE A 142 0.10 -22.58 8.54
C PHE A 142 1.05 -22.23 7.38
N ILE A 143 0.53 -22.22 6.15
CA ILE A 143 1.31 -21.79 4.98
C ILE A 143 1.69 -20.30 5.09
N GLN A 144 0.77 -19.44 5.51
CA GLN A 144 1.05 -18.02 5.74
C GLN A 144 2.16 -17.78 6.77
N ALA A 145 2.23 -18.61 7.83
CA ALA A 145 3.28 -18.53 8.83
C ALA A 145 4.65 -18.96 8.27
N LEU A 146 4.70 -19.99 7.40
CA LEU A 146 5.93 -20.40 6.71
C LEU A 146 6.52 -19.29 5.82
N PHE A 147 5.65 -18.51 5.16
CA PHE A 147 6.05 -17.35 4.35
C PHE A 147 6.24 -16.06 5.16
N ARG A 148 6.05 -16.13 6.48
CA ARG A 148 6.03 -14.99 7.40
C ARG A 148 5.12 -13.85 6.91
N ILE A 149 3.96 -14.20 6.34
CA ILE A 149 2.87 -13.24 6.05
C ILE A 149 2.15 -12.89 7.36
N VAL A 150 2.04 -13.88 8.25
CA VAL A 150 1.61 -13.70 9.64
C VAL A 150 2.77 -14.18 10.51
N GLU A 151 3.31 -13.29 11.33
CA GLU A 151 4.41 -13.66 12.21
C GLU A 151 3.93 -14.62 13.31
N PRO A 152 4.69 -15.69 13.59
CA PRO A 152 4.47 -16.52 14.77
C PRO A 152 4.49 -15.67 16.04
N ARG A 153 3.52 -15.91 16.93
CA ARG A 153 3.53 -15.30 18.27
C ARG A 153 4.56 -16.00 19.17
N GLU A 154 4.55 -17.34 19.12
CA GLU A 154 5.44 -18.19 19.90
C GLU A 154 5.88 -19.40 19.05
N GLY A 155 6.93 -20.06 19.54
CA GLY A 155 7.56 -21.18 18.85
C GLY A 155 8.58 -20.75 17.80
N THR A 156 9.11 -21.73 17.08
CA THR A 156 10.16 -21.51 16.09
C THR A 156 9.90 -22.33 14.83
N ILE A 157 10.16 -21.74 13.68
CA ILE A 157 10.19 -22.43 12.39
C ILE A 157 11.63 -22.35 11.87
N LYS A 158 12.23 -23.50 11.60
CA LYS A 158 13.58 -23.59 11.02
C LYS A 158 13.54 -24.28 9.67
N ILE A 159 14.28 -23.76 8.70
CA ILE A 159 14.53 -24.41 7.41
C ILE A 159 16.04 -24.66 7.32
N ASP A 160 16.44 -25.92 7.14
CA ASP A 160 17.84 -26.36 7.13
C ASP A 160 18.62 -25.78 8.34
N ASP A 161 18.04 -25.95 9.54
CA ASP A 161 18.52 -25.47 10.84
C ASP A 161 18.60 -23.95 11.05
N ILE A 162 18.26 -23.14 10.05
CA ILE A 162 18.19 -21.68 10.17
C ILE A 162 16.78 -21.25 10.56
N ASP A 163 16.67 -20.48 11.64
CA ASP A 163 15.43 -19.86 12.08
C ASP A 163 14.96 -18.77 11.11
N ILE A 164 13.79 -18.96 10.52
CA ILE A 164 13.26 -18.06 9.49
C ILE A 164 12.83 -16.71 10.05
N CYS A 165 12.56 -16.59 11.36
CA CYS A 165 12.18 -15.32 11.99
C CYS A 165 13.37 -14.37 12.12
N LYS A 166 14.61 -14.85 11.95
CA LYS A 166 15.83 -14.05 12.09
C LYS A 166 16.39 -13.51 10.77
N ILE A 167 16.02 -14.13 9.65
CA ILE A 167 16.47 -13.71 8.30
C ILE A 167 15.54 -12.63 7.71
N GLY A 168 16.00 -11.96 6.66
CA GLY A 168 15.17 -11.01 5.90
C GLY A 168 14.07 -11.71 5.11
N LEU A 169 12.93 -11.04 4.92
CA LEU A 169 11.79 -11.58 4.19
C LEU A 169 12.12 -11.86 2.71
N HIS A 170 12.98 -11.06 2.09
CA HIS A 170 13.39 -11.25 0.70
C HIS A 170 14.23 -12.53 0.55
N ASP A 171 15.17 -12.76 1.47
CA ASP A 171 16.01 -13.96 1.48
C ASP A 171 15.17 -15.22 1.71
N LEU A 172 14.15 -15.15 2.58
CA LEU A 172 13.20 -16.25 2.82
C LEU A 172 12.30 -16.51 1.60
N ARG A 173 11.57 -15.48 1.16
CA ARG A 173 10.52 -15.61 0.13
C ARG A 173 11.11 -15.88 -1.25
N GLY A 174 12.35 -15.47 -1.52
CA GLY A 174 13.06 -15.83 -2.76
C GLY A 174 13.43 -17.31 -2.87
N ARG A 175 13.42 -18.06 -1.76
CA ARG A 175 13.72 -19.51 -1.72
C ARG A 175 12.47 -20.39 -1.62
N LEU A 176 11.30 -19.79 -1.47
CA LEU A 176 10.02 -20.49 -1.34
C LEU A 176 9.10 -20.13 -2.51
N SER A 177 8.28 -21.08 -2.94
CA SER A 177 7.28 -20.85 -3.98
C SER A 177 5.91 -21.31 -3.50
N ILE A 178 4.89 -20.52 -3.80
CA ILE A 178 3.49 -20.78 -3.44
C ILE A 178 2.61 -20.57 -4.67
N ILE A 179 1.62 -21.44 -4.82
CA ILE A 179 0.51 -21.24 -5.75
C ILE A 179 -0.68 -20.76 -4.90
N PRO A 180 -1.20 -19.54 -5.11
CA PRO A 180 -2.32 -19.03 -4.34
C PRO A 180 -3.59 -19.84 -4.63
N GLN A 181 -4.54 -19.85 -3.68
CA GLN A 181 -5.83 -20.51 -3.87
C GLN A 181 -6.65 -19.86 -5.00
N ASP A 182 -6.62 -18.52 -5.06
CA ASP A 182 -7.26 -17.75 -6.12
C ASP A 182 -6.19 -17.23 -7.09
N PRO A 183 -6.08 -17.80 -8.31
CA PRO A 183 -5.09 -17.34 -9.29
C PRO A 183 -5.40 -15.93 -9.75
N THR A 184 -4.46 -15.01 -9.54
CA THR A 184 -4.59 -13.60 -9.95
C THR A 184 -3.51 -13.28 -10.99
N MET A 185 -3.90 -12.57 -12.05
CA MET A 185 -3.01 -12.07 -13.09
C MET A 185 -3.06 -10.54 -13.11
N PHE A 186 -1.92 -9.90 -13.32
CA PHE A 186 -1.84 -8.45 -13.49
C PHE A 186 -2.15 -8.05 -14.93
N GLU A 187 -2.73 -6.85 -15.09
CA GLU A 187 -2.92 -6.27 -16.41
C GLU A 187 -1.56 -6.07 -17.09
N GLY A 188 -1.38 -6.67 -18.27
CA GLY A 188 -0.10 -6.67 -18.96
C GLY A 188 0.02 -7.81 -19.96
N THR A 189 1.27 -8.16 -20.27
CA THR A 189 1.60 -9.27 -21.18
C THR A 189 1.68 -10.59 -20.41
N VAL A 190 1.53 -11.71 -21.12
CA VAL A 190 1.84 -13.05 -20.58
C VAL A 190 3.30 -13.08 -20.09
N ARG A 191 4.22 -12.51 -20.88
CA ARG A 191 5.64 -12.41 -20.54
C ARG A 191 5.90 -11.68 -19.22
N GLY A 192 5.23 -10.55 -19.00
CA GLY A 192 5.40 -9.73 -17.79
C GLY A 192 4.78 -10.36 -16.55
N ASN A 193 3.73 -11.18 -16.71
CA ASN A 193 3.18 -11.94 -15.58
C ASN A 193 4.05 -13.15 -15.20
N LEU A 194 4.71 -13.79 -16.17
CA LEU A 194 5.56 -14.97 -15.93
C LEU A 194 6.94 -14.61 -15.37
N ASP A 195 7.56 -13.55 -15.90
CA ASP A 195 8.86 -13.08 -15.44
C ASP A 195 8.88 -11.53 -15.50
N PRO A 196 8.37 -10.86 -14.45
CA PRO A 196 8.24 -9.40 -14.40
C PRO A 196 9.58 -8.68 -14.36
N LEU A 197 10.67 -9.36 -13.97
CA LEU A 197 12.01 -8.81 -13.88
C LEU A 197 12.83 -9.02 -15.16
N ASN A 198 12.31 -9.77 -16.13
CA ASN A 198 13.00 -10.16 -17.36
C ASN A 198 14.35 -10.86 -17.10
N GLU A 199 14.40 -11.74 -16.11
CA GLU A 199 15.61 -12.49 -15.75
C GLU A 199 15.92 -13.63 -16.73
N TYR A 200 14.90 -14.15 -17.44
CA TYR A 200 15.02 -15.34 -18.28
C TYR A 200 14.79 -15.06 -19.77
N SER A 201 15.39 -15.88 -20.64
CA SER A 201 15.17 -15.77 -22.09
C SER A 201 13.77 -16.25 -22.49
N ASP A 202 13.24 -15.72 -23.60
CA ASP A 202 11.93 -16.13 -24.13
C ASP A 202 11.88 -17.64 -24.43
N GLN A 203 13.00 -18.24 -24.83
CA GLN A 203 13.09 -19.69 -25.02
C GLN A 203 12.80 -20.45 -23.72
N ARG A 204 13.39 -20.00 -22.60
CA ARG A 204 13.17 -20.64 -21.30
C ARG A 204 11.72 -20.49 -20.84
N VAL A 205 11.10 -19.35 -21.11
CA VAL A 205 9.69 -19.10 -20.81
C VAL A 205 8.79 -20.04 -21.62
N TRP A 206 9.08 -20.26 -22.91
CA TRP A 206 8.34 -21.21 -23.74
C TRP A 206 8.49 -22.67 -23.26
N GLU A 207 9.69 -23.09 -22.86
CA GLU A 207 9.91 -24.42 -22.28
C GLU A 207 9.02 -24.66 -21.05
N VAL A 208 8.92 -23.69 -20.16
CA VAL A 208 8.05 -23.77 -18.97
C VAL A 208 6.57 -23.78 -19.35
N LEU A 209 6.16 -22.95 -20.31
CA LEU A 209 4.79 -22.95 -20.82
C LEU A 209 4.38 -24.29 -21.43
N ASP A 210 5.29 -24.96 -22.13
CA ASP A 210 5.07 -26.30 -22.69
C ASP A 210 4.97 -27.35 -21.57
N GLN A 211 5.81 -27.28 -20.54
CA GLN A 211 5.72 -28.13 -19.35
C GLN A 211 4.40 -27.96 -18.60
N CYS A 212 3.88 -26.72 -18.56
CA CYS A 212 2.59 -26.40 -17.98
C CYS A 212 1.41 -26.69 -18.91
N GLN A 213 1.61 -27.24 -20.11
CA GLN A 213 0.54 -27.51 -21.08
C GLN A 213 -0.24 -26.26 -21.52
N LEU A 214 0.41 -25.09 -21.46
CA LEU A 214 -0.16 -23.79 -21.83
C LEU A 214 0.45 -23.23 -23.12
N GLY A 215 1.55 -23.81 -23.61
CA GLY A 215 2.28 -23.31 -24.78
C GLY A 215 1.42 -23.15 -26.03
N ASP A 216 0.59 -24.14 -26.35
CA ASP A 216 -0.24 -24.10 -27.56
C ASP A 216 -1.33 -23.02 -27.50
N ILE A 217 -1.92 -22.82 -26.33
CA ILE A 217 -2.92 -21.77 -26.09
C ILE A 217 -2.29 -20.38 -26.29
N VAL A 218 -1.08 -20.18 -25.75
CA VAL A 218 -0.37 -18.90 -25.90
C VAL A 218 0.10 -18.69 -27.34
N ARG A 219 0.50 -19.74 -28.08
CA ARG A 219 0.88 -19.64 -29.50
C ARG A 219 -0.27 -19.23 -30.43
N GLN A 220 -1.50 -19.62 -30.10
CA GLN A 220 -2.70 -19.23 -30.84
C GLN A 220 -3.08 -17.75 -30.64
N SER A 221 -2.55 -17.10 -29.60
CA SER A 221 -2.80 -15.69 -29.34
C SER A 221 -2.06 -14.80 -30.34
N PRO A 222 -2.65 -13.67 -30.81
CA PRO A 222 -2.12 -12.88 -31.93
C PRO A 222 -0.72 -12.33 -31.70
N LYS A 223 -0.38 -11.98 -30.45
CA LYS A 223 0.96 -11.47 -30.06
C LYS A 223 1.76 -12.47 -29.21
N LYS A 224 1.32 -13.72 -29.11
CA LYS A 224 1.97 -14.78 -28.32
C LYS A 224 2.28 -14.32 -26.88
N LEU A 225 3.55 -14.35 -26.47
CA LEU A 225 4.02 -13.88 -25.15
C LEU A 225 3.67 -12.41 -24.85
N TYR A 226 3.59 -11.57 -25.89
CA TYR A 226 3.31 -10.14 -25.79
C TYR A 226 1.83 -9.82 -25.99
N SER A 227 0.96 -10.83 -25.90
CA SER A 227 -0.49 -10.63 -25.91
C SER A 227 -0.92 -9.91 -24.64
N THR A 228 -1.52 -8.74 -24.83
CA THR A 228 -2.16 -7.92 -23.80
C THR A 228 -3.67 -8.09 -23.92
N GLY A 229 -4.30 -8.61 -22.89
CA GLY A 229 -5.74 -8.85 -22.88
C GLY A 229 -6.08 -9.72 -21.70
N ASN A 230 -7.27 -9.52 -21.14
CA ASN A 230 -7.80 -10.38 -20.09
C ASN A 230 -7.46 -11.83 -20.47
N LEU A 231 -6.73 -12.52 -19.60
CA LEU A 231 -6.29 -13.91 -19.75
C LEU A 231 -7.24 -14.83 -18.96
N PRO A 232 -8.59 -14.75 -19.13
CA PRO A 232 -9.49 -15.55 -18.34
C PRO A 232 -9.25 -17.04 -18.60
N PHE A 233 -8.68 -17.41 -19.75
CA PHE A 233 -8.29 -18.79 -20.05
C PHE A 233 -7.13 -19.31 -19.19
N LEU A 234 -6.16 -18.48 -18.78
CA LEU A 234 -5.12 -18.91 -17.84
C LEU A 234 -5.65 -19.07 -16.42
N VAL A 235 -6.50 -18.14 -15.99
CA VAL A 235 -7.19 -18.20 -14.69
C VAL A 235 -8.15 -19.40 -14.63
N GLN A 236 -8.88 -19.64 -15.71
CA GLN A 236 -9.79 -20.77 -15.84
C GLN A 236 -9.05 -22.11 -15.95
N TRP A 237 -7.87 -22.16 -16.59
CA TRP A 237 -7.01 -23.35 -16.58
C TRP A 237 -6.46 -23.65 -15.18
N LEU A 238 -6.04 -22.63 -14.44
CA LEU A 238 -5.58 -22.77 -13.05
C LEU A 238 -6.71 -23.23 -12.11
N ASN A 239 -7.97 -22.93 -12.43
CA ASN A 239 -9.14 -23.37 -11.64
C ASN A 239 -9.65 -24.79 -12.01
N VAL A 240 -9.12 -25.43 -13.05
CA VAL A 240 -9.60 -26.74 -13.56
C VAL A 240 -8.71 -27.92 -13.10
N LYS A 241 -7.61 -27.65 -12.37
CA LYS A 241 -6.76 -28.68 -11.72
C LYS A 241 -6.66 -28.44 -10.23
#